data_AF-A0A9Q0X786-F1
#
_entry.id   AF-A0A9Q0X786-F1
#
_cell.length_a   1.000
_cell.length_b   1.000
_cell.length_c   1.000
_cell.angle_alpha   90.00
_cell.angle_beta   90.00
_cell.angle_gamma   90.00
#
_symmetry.space_group_name_H-M   'P 1'
#
loop_
_entity.id
_entity.type
_entity.pdbx_description
1 polymer ?
#
loop_
_entity_poly.entity_id
_entity_poly.type
_entity_poly.pdbx_seq_one_letter_code
_entity_poly.pdbx_strand_id
1 'polypeptide(L)'
;MKTFLAYGILMLLSPTIANAVWCFQCELPHGKRPCPEKREFCWATKEAACFTMNLYFANKIIFSEVGCIQECYNERGQGSIMSDEVICCSTDYCNQ
;
A
#
# COMPACT_ATOMS: atom_id res chain seq x y z
N MET A 1 -0.80 44.57 -21.36
CA MET A 1 -0.24 43.20 -21.45
C MET A 1 0.70 42.91 -20.28
N LYS A 2 0.20 42.74 -19.04
CA LYS A 2 1.06 42.40 -17.87
C LYS A 2 0.44 41.37 -16.90
N THR A 3 -0.77 40.88 -17.17
CA THR A 3 -1.52 39.98 -16.27
C THR A 3 -1.36 38.49 -16.55
N PHE A 4 -0.73 38.10 -17.66
CA PHE A 4 -0.60 36.68 -18.04
C PHE A 4 0.53 35.91 -17.36
N LEU A 5 1.48 36.59 -16.71
CA LEU A 5 2.61 35.93 -16.04
C LEU A 5 2.29 35.42 -14.62
N ALA A 6 1.20 35.89 -14.00
CA ALA A 6 0.85 35.50 -12.63
C ALA A 6 0.20 34.11 -12.52
N TYR A 7 -0.54 33.68 -13.55
CA TYR A 7 -1.26 32.39 -13.53
C TYR A 7 -0.35 31.19 -13.81
N GLY A 8 0.78 31.37 -14.50
CA GLY A 8 1.73 30.29 -14.77
C GLY A 8 2.49 29.80 -13.53
N ILE A 9 2.68 30.67 -12.54
CA ILE A 9 3.43 30.34 -11.31
C ILE A 9 2.53 29.61 -10.29
N LEU A 10 1.21 29.85 -10.32
CA LEU A 10 0.27 29.19 -9.39
C LEU A 10 0.04 27.71 -9.70
N MET A 11 0.24 27.26 -10.95
CA MET A 11 0.11 25.84 -11.33
C MET A 11 1.33 24.98 -10.97
N LEU A 12 2.47 25.59 -10.60
CA LEU A 12 3.70 24.88 -10.22
C LEU A 12 3.75 24.49 -8.73
N LEU A 13 2.72 24.86 -7.96
CA LEU A 13 2.58 24.54 -6.54
C LEU A 13 1.36 23.64 -6.31
N SER A 14 1.15 22.62 -7.15
CA SER A 14 0.29 21.52 -6.71
C SER A 14 1.01 20.86 -5.53
N PRO A 15 0.48 20.92 -4.29
CA PRO A 15 1.07 20.18 -3.20
C PRO A 15 1.02 18.71 -3.58
N THR A 16 2.17 18.06 -3.73
CA THR A 16 2.23 16.60 -3.63
C THR A 16 1.74 16.28 -2.22
N ILE A 17 0.47 15.92 -2.10
CA ILE A 17 -0.13 15.58 -0.81
C ILE A 17 0.65 14.37 -0.31
N ALA A 18 1.49 14.59 0.69
CA ALA A 18 2.21 13.54 1.37
C ALA A 18 1.16 12.76 2.18
N ASN A 19 0.65 11.67 1.60
CA ASN A 19 -0.33 10.82 2.27
C ASN A 19 0.39 10.06 3.40
N ALA A 20 -0.11 10.21 4.62
CA ALA A 20 0.25 9.37 5.76
C ALA A 20 -0.94 8.45 6.04
N VAL A 21 -0.66 7.23 6.49
CA VAL A 21 -1.68 6.21 6.75
C VAL A 21 -1.25 5.33 7.91
N TRP A 22 -2.21 4.87 8.71
CA TRP A 22 -1.99 3.83 9.71
C TRP A 22 -2.30 2.46 9.12
N CYS A 23 -1.42 1.48 9.26
CA CYS A 23 -1.63 0.13 8.73
C CYS A 23 -1.48 -0.92 9.81
N PHE A 24 -2.09 -2.09 9.62
CA PHE A 24 -1.71 -3.29 10.36
C PHE A 24 -0.39 -3.83 9.83
N GLN A 25 0.41 -4.43 10.72
CA GLN A 25 1.69 -5.03 10.36
C GLN A 25 1.86 -6.40 11.01
N CYS A 26 1.87 -7.47 10.21
CA CYS A 26 2.17 -8.80 10.71
C CYS A 26 2.46 -9.78 9.58
N GLU A 27 3.09 -10.88 9.98
CA GLU A 27 3.23 -12.09 9.17
C GLU A 27 2.23 -13.14 9.67
N LEU A 28 1.47 -13.72 8.74
CA LEU A 28 0.42 -14.68 9.01
C LEU A 28 0.74 -16.01 8.35
N PRO A 29 1.25 -17.00 9.10
CA PRO A 29 1.39 -18.36 8.57
C PRO A 29 -0.01 -18.90 8.25
N HIS A 30 -0.23 -19.25 6.98
CA HIS A 30 -1.49 -19.77 6.41
C HIS A 30 -2.67 -18.79 6.25
N GLY A 31 -2.46 -17.47 6.35
CA GLY A 31 -3.47 -16.45 5.99
C GLY A 31 -4.82 -16.51 6.73
N LYS A 32 -4.92 -17.28 7.82
CA LYS A 32 -6.20 -17.60 8.50
C LYS A 32 -6.38 -16.95 9.86
N ARG A 33 -5.37 -16.25 10.38
CA ARG A 33 -5.44 -15.61 11.69
C ARG A 33 -5.58 -14.11 11.53
N PRO A 34 -6.41 -13.44 12.35
CA PRO A 34 -6.42 -11.98 12.39
C PRO A 34 -5.02 -11.49 12.79
N CYS A 35 -4.59 -10.41 12.15
CA CYS A 35 -3.33 -9.76 12.44
C CYS A 35 -3.27 -9.41 13.94
N PRO A 36 -2.30 -9.91 14.73
CA PRO A 36 -2.17 -9.55 16.14
C PRO A 36 -1.69 -8.10 16.27
N GLU A 37 -2.64 -7.17 16.17
CA GLU A 37 -2.69 -5.79 16.69
C GLU A 37 -1.49 -4.85 16.54
N LYS A 38 -0.45 -5.19 15.79
CA LYS A 38 0.63 -4.25 15.50
C LYS A 38 0.12 -3.23 14.49
N ARG A 39 -0.15 -2.03 14.99
CA ARG A 39 -0.52 -0.85 14.22
C ARG A 39 0.74 -0.03 14.01
N GLU A 40 1.08 0.27 12.76
CA GLU A 40 2.24 1.07 12.39
C GLU A 40 1.81 2.35 11.69
N PHE A 41 2.49 3.45 12.00
CA PHE A 41 2.32 4.71 11.30
C PHE A 41 3.26 4.76 10.10
N CYS A 42 2.71 4.77 8.89
CA CYS A 42 3.49 4.82 7.66
C CYS A 42 3.84 6.27 7.34
N TRP A 43 5.11 6.63 7.51
CA TRP A 43 5.59 8.00 7.31
C TRP A 43 5.53 8.41 5.84
N ALA A 44 5.04 9.63 5.63
CA ALA A 44 4.84 10.22 4.31
C ALA A 44 6.15 10.78 3.73
N THR A 45 7.06 9.91 3.29
CA THR A 45 8.20 10.38 2.47
C THR A 45 7.88 10.35 0.98
N LYS A 46 7.07 9.38 0.52
CA LYS A 46 6.42 9.29 -0.79
C LYS A 46 5.24 8.32 -0.69
N GLU A 47 4.05 8.71 -1.17
CA GLU A 47 2.86 7.87 -1.37
C GLU A 47 2.75 6.63 -0.47
N ALA A 48 2.62 6.85 0.85
CA ALA A 48 2.47 5.74 1.79
C ALA A 48 1.12 5.07 1.59
N ALA A 49 1.12 3.73 1.58
CA ALA A 49 -0.06 2.89 1.46
C ALA A 49 0.06 1.68 2.37
N CYS A 50 -1.07 1.09 2.72
CA CYS A 50 -1.10 -0.24 3.31
C CYS A 50 -1.08 -1.28 2.19
N PHE A 51 -0.42 -2.41 2.44
CA PHE A 51 -0.45 -3.56 1.55
C PHE A 51 -0.89 -4.83 2.28
N THR A 52 -1.38 -5.77 1.48
CA THR A 52 -1.53 -7.20 1.79
C THR A 52 -0.85 -8.00 0.69
N MET A 53 0.17 -8.78 1.04
CA MET A 53 0.81 -9.73 0.15
C MET A 53 0.36 -11.14 0.52
N ASN A 54 -0.17 -11.89 -0.44
CA ASN A 54 -0.58 -13.28 -0.28
C ASN A 54 0.28 -14.18 -1.15
N LEU A 55 0.87 -15.20 -0.55
CA LEU A 55 1.55 -16.28 -1.27
C LEU A 55 0.65 -17.50 -1.34
N TYR A 56 0.41 -17.98 -2.55
CA TYR A 56 -0.44 -19.12 -2.86
C TYR A 56 0.38 -20.33 -3.29
N PHE A 57 0.00 -21.51 -2.79
CA PHE A 57 0.41 -22.81 -3.32
C PHE A 57 -0.82 -23.57 -3.77
N ALA A 58 -0.92 -23.89 -5.07
CA ALA A 58 -2.10 -24.54 -5.66
C ALA A 58 -3.42 -23.85 -5.25
N ASN A 59 -3.48 -22.51 -5.38
CA ASN A 59 -4.61 -21.64 -5.00
C ASN A 59 -4.96 -21.58 -3.51
N LYS A 60 -4.11 -22.12 -2.62
CA LYS A 60 -4.26 -21.96 -1.17
C LYS A 60 -3.24 -20.96 -0.64
N ILE A 61 -3.70 -19.98 0.12
CA ILE A 61 -2.80 -19.06 0.83
C ILE A 61 -1.98 -19.86 1.84
N ILE A 62 -0.66 -19.84 1.67
CA ILE A 62 0.31 -20.46 2.57
C ILE A 62 0.97 -19.44 3.49
N PHE A 63 1.01 -18.18 3.07
CA PHE A 63 1.59 -17.08 3.81
C PHE A 63 0.89 -15.78 3.41
N SER A 64 0.67 -14.91 4.39
CA SER A 64 0.25 -13.53 4.15
C SER A 64 1.14 -12.59 4.95
N GLU A 65 1.44 -11.44 4.36
CA GLU A 65 2.11 -10.33 5.01
C GLU A 65 1.27 -9.08 4.82
N VAL A 66 1.14 -8.29 5.88
CA VAL A 66 0.47 -6.99 5.83
C VAL A 66 1.42 -5.94 6.42
N GLY A 67 1.42 -4.72 5.87
CA GLY A 67 2.31 -3.67 6.37
C GLY A 67 2.20 -2.33 5.63
N CYS A 68 3.20 -1.49 5.87
CA CYS A 68 3.43 -0.22 5.17
C CYS A 68 4.28 -0.43 3.91
N ILE A 69 3.94 0.22 2.82
CA ILE A 69 4.78 0.27 1.62
C ILE A 69 4.69 1.66 0.96
N GLN A 70 5.73 2.03 0.22
CA GLN A 70 5.76 3.22 -0.62
C GLN A 70 5.52 2.81 -2.07
N GLU A 71 4.79 3.64 -2.83
CA GLU A 71 4.55 3.38 -4.26
C GLU A 71 3.91 2.00 -4.48
N CYS A 72 2.73 1.77 -3.90
CA CYS A 72 2.03 0.49 -3.94
C CYS A 72 1.21 0.31 -5.23
N TYR A 73 1.36 -0.84 -5.90
CA TYR A 73 0.56 -1.21 -7.06
C TYR A 73 -0.07 -2.59 -6.86
N ASN A 74 -1.33 -2.74 -7.27
CA ASN A 74 -1.99 -4.05 -7.27
C ASN A 74 -1.33 -4.92 -8.34
N GLU A 75 -0.78 -6.06 -7.93
CA GLU A 75 -0.13 -7.01 -8.83
C GLU A 75 -0.46 -8.45 -8.45
N ARG A 76 -0.38 -9.33 -9.43
CA ARG A 76 -0.57 -10.77 -9.24
C ARG A 76 0.41 -11.55 -10.10
N GLY A 77 1.44 -12.08 -9.46
CA GLY A 77 2.39 -12.99 -10.09
C GLY A 77 1.73 -14.33 -10.40
N GLN A 78 1.81 -14.78 -11.65
CA GLN A 78 1.31 -16.08 -12.07
C GLN A 78 2.47 -17.06 -12.22
N GLY A 79 2.54 -18.05 -11.33
CA GLY A 79 3.34 -19.25 -11.51
C GLY A 79 2.49 -20.51 -11.57
N SER A 80 3.06 -21.58 -12.13
CA SER A 80 2.37 -22.86 -12.35
C SER A 80 2.01 -23.61 -11.06
N ILE A 81 2.76 -23.35 -9.99
CA ILE A 81 2.62 -24.04 -8.69
C ILE A 81 2.48 -23.02 -7.55
N MET A 82 3.24 -21.93 -7.63
CA MET A 82 3.28 -20.85 -6.66
C MET A 82 2.89 -19.54 -7.32
N SER A 83 2.05 -18.74 -6.68
CA SER A 83 1.66 -17.41 -7.14
C SER A 83 1.63 -16.45 -5.97
N ASP A 84 1.79 -15.17 -6.25
CA ASP A 84 1.76 -14.09 -5.28
C ASP A 84 0.74 -13.04 -5.73
N GLU A 85 0.19 -12.30 -4.76
CA GLU A 85 -0.76 -11.23 -4.99
C GLU A 85 -0.50 -10.12 -4.00
N VAL A 86 -0.34 -8.90 -4.51
CA VAL A 86 -0.20 -7.68 -3.71
C VAL A 86 -1.46 -6.84 -3.90
N ILE A 87 -2.09 -6.48 -2.78
CA ILE A 87 -3.28 -5.62 -2.73
C ILE A 87 -2.93 -4.37 -1.94
N CYS A 88 -3.22 -3.21 -2.52
CA CYS A 88 -2.88 -1.89 -2.00
C CYS A 88 -4.12 -1.11 -1.60
N CYS A 89 -4.02 -0.31 -0.53
CA CYS A 89 -5.07 0.59 -0.10
C CYS A 89 -4.50 1.80 0.67
N SER A 90 -5.25 2.91 0.74
CA SER A 90 -4.75 4.21 1.22
C SER A 90 -5.59 4.82 2.36
N THR A 91 -6.37 3.99 3.06
CA THR A 91 -7.16 4.41 4.23
C THR A 91 -6.64 3.70 5.47
N ASP A 92 -6.79 4.32 6.64
CA ASP A 92 -6.31 3.72 7.89
C ASP A 92 -6.87 2.31 8.09
N TYR A 93 -5.98 1.38 8.43
CA TYR A 93 -6.27 -0.01 8.80
C TYR A 93 -6.99 -0.83 7.72
N CYS A 94 -6.82 -0.47 6.44
CA CYS A 94 -7.51 -1.14 5.34
C CYS A 94 -6.97 -2.52 4.95
N ASN A 95 -5.81 -2.91 5.49
CA ASN A 95 -5.15 -4.19 5.24
C ASN A 95 -5.46 -5.23 6.34
N GLN A 96 -6.75 -5.37 6.69
CA GLN A 96 -7.23 -6.31 7.71
C GLN A 96 -7.59 -7.68 7.13
#